data_AF-A0A9N7Z7L1-F1
#
_entry.id   AF-A0A9N7Z7L1-F1
#
_cell.length_a   1.000
_cell.length_b   1.000
_cell.length_c   1.000
_cell.angle_alpha   90.00
_cell.angle_beta   90.00
_cell.angle_gamma   90.00
#
_symmetry.space_group_name_H-M   'P 1'
#
loop_
_entity.id
_entity.type
_entity.pdbx_description
1 polymer ?
#
loop_
_entity_poly.entity_id
_entity_poly.type
_entity_poly.pdbx_seq_one_letter_code
_entity_poly.pdbx_strand_id
1 'polypeptide(L)' 'MPSMDRSGAMPQKDPCQKQACEIQKCLQANKYVESMCEDVIREMRRCCETQAGISICCSGFRESQPPEEKRSHT' A
#
# COMPACT_ATOMS: atom_id res chain seq x y z
N MET A 1 5.44 -24.07 -14.45
CA MET A 1 5.11 -22.79 -13.81
C MET A 1 6.39 -22.25 -13.18
N PRO A 2 7.05 -21.25 -13.81
CA PRO A 2 8.40 -20.84 -13.42
C PRO A 2 8.42 -19.92 -12.18
N SER A 3 9.51 -20.08 -11.42
CA SER A 3 9.95 -19.42 -10.19
C SER A 3 9.38 -18.04 -9.87
N MET A 4 8.72 -17.94 -8.72
CA MET A 4 8.81 -16.72 -7.89
C MET A 4 10.15 -16.76 -7.14
N ASP A 5 11.21 -16.30 -7.80
CA ASP A 5 12.36 -15.79 -7.07
C ASP A 5 11.87 -14.62 -6.23
N ARG A 6 11.65 -14.86 -4.93
CA ARG A 6 11.49 -13.79 -3.97
C ARG A 6 12.69 -13.82 -3.06
N SER A 7 13.82 -13.46 -3.68
CA SER A 7 15.05 -12.99 -3.08
C SER A 7 14.85 -12.59 -1.62
N GLY A 8 15.31 -13.48 -0.74
CA GLY A 8 15.38 -13.26 0.68
C GLY A 8 16.45 -12.23 1.00
N ALA A 9 16.07 -10.96 1.05
CA ALA A 9 16.69 -10.06 2.01
C ALA A 9 16.06 -10.40 3.36
N MET A 10 16.86 -10.83 4.35
CA MET A 10 16.43 -10.86 5.75
C MET A 10 15.82 -9.49 6.06
N PRO A 11 14.49 -9.35 6.19
CA PRO A 11 13.90 -8.03 6.16
C PRO A 11 14.22 -7.39 7.50
N GLN A 12 15.22 -6.50 7.51
CA GLN A 12 15.16 -5.36 8.42
C GLN A 12 13.75 -4.80 8.22
N LYS A 13 12.92 -4.97 9.25
CA LYS A 13 11.46 -4.89 9.19
C LYS A 13 11.07 -3.71 8.31
N ASP A 14 10.35 -3.98 7.22
CA ASP A 14 10.11 -2.95 6.22
C ASP A 14 9.46 -1.75 6.92
N PRO A 15 9.99 -0.54 6.73
CA PRO A 15 9.63 0.61 7.56
C PRO A 15 8.15 0.99 7.42
N CYS A 16 7.50 0.57 6.33
CA CYS A 16 6.09 0.80 6.06
C CYS A 16 5.24 -0.48 6.21
N GLN A 17 5.85 -1.60 6.60
CA GLN A 17 5.16 -2.88 6.81
C GLN A 17 4.06 -2.77 7.87
N LYS A 18 4.29 -1.95 8.91
CA LYS A 18 3.29 -1.73 9.96
C LYS A 18 2.01 -1.15 9.35
N GLN A 19 2.13 -0.08 8.57
CA GLN A 19 1.01 0.56 7.89
C GLN A 19 0.35 -0.40 6.89
N ALA A 20 1.14 -1.15 6.11
CA ALA A 20 0.62 -2.14 5.19
C ALA A 20 -0.23 -3.22 5.90
N CYS A 21 0.24 -3.73 7.03
CA CYS A 21 -0.52 -4.69 7.84
C CYS A 21 -1.80 -4.09 8.42
N GLU A 22 -1.77 -2.83 8.87
CA GLU A 22 -2.97 -2.16 9.38
C GLU A 22 -4.01 -1.92 8.28
N ILE A 23 -3.60 -1.62 7.05
CA ILE A 23 -4.50 -1.52 5.89
C ILE A 23 -5.17 -2.86 5.64
N GLN A 24 -4.41 -3.96 5.63
CA GLN A 24 -4.98 -5.29 5.42
C GLN A 24 -6.01 -5.65 6.52
N LYS A 25 -5.71 -5.36 7.79
CA LYS A 25 -6.67 -5.56 8.89
C LYS A 25 -7.92 -4.69 8.73
N CYS A 26 -7.73 -3.42 8.39
CA CYS A 26 -8.84 -2.49 8.19
C CYS A 26 -9.74 -2.96 7.04
N LEU A 27 -9.15 -3.38 5.92
CA LEU A 27 -9.89 -3.91 4.78
C LEU A 27 -10.65 -5.17 5.18
N GLN A 28 -10.02 -6.12 5.87
CA GLN A 28 -10.72 -7.32 6.34
C GLN A 28 -11.90 -6.99 7.27
N ALA A 29 -11.74 -6.04 8.18
CA ALA A 29 -12.80 -5.60 9.08
C ALA A 29 -13.94 -4.87 8.34
N ASN A 30 -13.62 -4.12 7.29
CA ASN A 30 -14.56 -3.30 6.53
C ASN A 30 -15.01 -3.94 5.22
N LYS A 31 -14.88 -5.27 5.06
CA LYS A 31 -15.25 -6.00 3.83
C LYS A 31 -14.60 -5.42 2.56
N TYR A 32 -13.35 -5.01 2.69
CA TYR A 32 -12.51 -4.41 1.66
C TYR A 32 -13.00 -3.05 1.15
N VAL A 33 -13.79 -2.33 1.94
CA VAL A 33 -14.19 -0.95 1.63
C VAL A 33 -13.04 0.00 1.95
N GLU A 34 -12.25 0.35 0.94
CA GLU A 34 -11.08 1.25 1.06
C GLU A 34 -11.43 2.62 1.63
N SER A 35 -12.63 3.15 1.35
CA SER A 35 -13.08 4.45 1.87
C SER A 35 -13.10 4.52 3.40
N MET A 36 -13.31 3.39 4.09
CA MET A 36 -13.28 3.31 5.56
C MET A 36 -11.85 3.24 6.10
N CYS A 37 -10.88 2.93 5.24
CA CYS A 37 -9.47 2.75 5.57
C CYS A 37 -8.60 3.90 5.04
N GLU A 38 -9.20 4.98 4.52
CA GLU A 38 -8.48 6.10 3.92
C GLU A 38 -7.40 6.68 4.81
N ASP A 39 -7.64 6.76 6.13
CA ASP A 39 -6.68 7.30 7.09
C ASP A 39 -5.40 6.45 7.12
N VAL A 40 -5.54 5.13 7.18
CA VAL A 40 -4.41 4.20 7.20
C VAL A 40 -3.69 4.17 5.85
N ILE A 41 -4.44 4.27 4.74
CA ILE A 41 -3.91 4.36 3.38
C ILE A 41 -3.12 5.67 3.19
N ARG A 42 -3.59 6.80 3.73
CA ARG A 42 -2.85 8.08 3.73
C ARG A 42 -1.56 7.98 4.51
N GLU A 43 -1.58 7.37 5.69
CA GLU A 43 -0.37 7.14 6.50
C GLU A 43 0.65 6.24 5.77
N MET A 44 0.17 5.22 5.04
CA MET A 44 1.04 4.41 4.20
C MET A 44 1.66 5.23 3.06
N ARG A 45 0.86 6.07 2.37
CA ARG A 45 1.38 6.98 1.34
C ARG A 45 2.48 7.90 1.87
N ARG A 46 2.27 8.52 3.04
CA ARG A 46 3.30 9.34 3.71
C ARG A 46 4.56 8.55 4.04
N CYS A 47 4.39 7.31 4.50
CA CYS A 47 5.54 6.44 4.74
C CYS A 47 6.33 6.19 3.45
N CYS A 48 5.61 5.96 2.34
CA CYS A 48 6.22 5.75 1.04
C CYS A 48 6.87 6.99 0.45
N GLU A 49 6.37 8.20 0.71
CA GLU A 49 7.05 9.43 0.29
C GLU A 49 8.47 9.52 0.87
N THR A 50 8.67 9.01 2.09
CA THR A 50 9.98 9.06 2.78
C THR A 50 10.83 7.81 2.54
N GLN A 51 10.20 6.63 2.46
CA GLN A 51 10.86 5.32 2.48
C GLN A 51 10.70 4.52 1.18
N ALA A 52 10.19 5.11 0.08
CA ALA A 52 9.94 4.39 -1.18
C ALA A 52 11.17 3.70 -1.78
N GLY A 53 12.39 4.16 -1.47
CA GLY A 53 13.62 3.52 -1.95
C GLY A 53 14.02 2.25 -1.17
N ILE A 54 13.40 2.01 -0.01
CA ILE A 54 13.78 0.94 0.93
C ILE A 54 12.60 -0.01 1.18
N SER A 55 11.37 0.52 1.18
CA SER A 55 10.16 -0.25 1.43
C SER A 55 9.64 -0.95 0.18
N ILE A 56 9.58 -2.28 0.22
CA ILE A 56 8.96 -3.13 -0.80
C ILE A 56 7.44 -2.92 -0.79
N CYS A 57 6.85 -2.64 0.38
CA CYS A 57 5.41 -2.39 0.49
C CYS A 57 4.97 -1.16 -0.30
N CYS A 58 5.88 -0.19 -0.50
CA CYS A 58 5.58 1.03 -1.22
C CYS A 58 5.44 0.89 -2.73
N SER A 59 5.98 -0.18 -3.33
CA SER A 59 5.86 -0.45 -4.76
C SER A 59 4.38 -0.53 -5.21
N GLY A 60 3.49 -1.08 -4.36
CA GLY A 60 2.05 -1.16 -4.65
C GLY A 60 1.24 0.09 -4.30
N PHE A 61 1.82 1.06 -3.58
CA PHE A 61 1.13 2.28 -3.15
C PHE A 61 1.40 3.50 -4.02
N ARG A 62 2.47 3.46 -4.83
CA ARG A 62 2.84 4.58 -5.72
C ARG A 62 1.88 4.75 -6.91
N GLU A 63 1.18 3.68 -7.30
CA GLU A 63 0.25 3.69 -8.44
C GLU A 63 -1.20 3.97 -8.04
N SER A 64 -1.54 3.88 -6.75
CA SER A 64 -2.85 4.21 -6.22
C SER A 64 -2.96 5.71 -5.89
N GLN A 65 -2.96 6.53 -6.95
CA GLN A 65 -3.59 7.84 -6.89
C GLN A 65 -5.06 7.66 -6.45
N PRO A 66 -5.62 8.61 -5.69
CA PRO A 66 -7.06 8.60 -5.42
C PRO A 66 -7.80 8.46 -6.75
N PRO A 67 -8.90 7.69 -6.84
CA PRO A 67 -9.68 7.65 -8.06
C PRO A 67 -10.11 9.08 -8.37
N GLU A 68 -9.41 9.72 -9.30
CA GLU A 68 -9.86 10.96 -9.90
C GLU A 68 -11.23 10.64 -10.45
N GLU A 69 -12.21 11.31 -9.85
CA GLU A 69 -13.56 11.49 -10.34
C GLU A 69 -13.45 12.15 -11.72
N LYS A 70 -13.11 11.37 -12.75
CA LYS A 70 -13.28 11.79 -14.14
C LYS A 70 -14.76 11.72 -14.48
N ARG A 71 -15.47 12.73 -13.96
CA ARG A 71 -16.72 13.24 -14.48
C ARG A 71 -16.46 13.69 -15.92
N SER A 72 -17.13 13.04 -16.86
CA SER A 72 -17.47 13.51 -18.21
C SER A 72 -16.32 13.89 -19.17
N HIS A 73 -16.21 13.13 -20.26
CA HIS A 73 -16.04 13.75 -21.58
C HIS A 73 -17.11 13.18 -22.52
N THR A 74 -17.75 14.12 -23.20
CA THR A 74 -18.86 14.01 -24.17
C THR A 74 -18.64 12.97 -25.26
#